data_AF-A0A4U8QBM1-F1
#
_entry.id   AF-A0A4U8QBM1-F1
#
_cell.length_a   1.000
_cell.length_b   1.000
_cell.length_c   1.000
_cell.angle_alpha   90.00
_cell.angle_beta   90.00
_cell.angle_gamma   90.00
#
_symmetry.space_group_name_H-M   'P 1'
#
loop_
_entity.id
_entity.type
_entity.pdbx_description
1 polymer ?
#
loop_
_entity_poly.entity_id
_entity_poly.type
_entity_poly.pdbx_seq_one_letter_code
_entity_poly.pdbx_strand_id
1 'polypeptide(L)'
;MKSLKNEKVCHKSFGKGVITENNPLKIKIQFSDMNETKIFLFPYVFEKCLVLENEKLQQECYKQAVQIKEEREKIEEEKRIEQKQAEDLRRIEIRKAKLALTKKKRADAVRKLKVTV
;
A
#
# COMPACT_ATOMS: atom_id res chain seq x y z
N MET A 1 1.39 12.28 16.90
CA MET A 1 0.05 12.63 16.39
C MET A 1 -0.68 13.39 17.50
N LYS A 2 -1.22 14.59 17.25
CA LYS A 2 -2.10 15.25 18.24
C LYS A 2 -3.32 14.35 18.47
N SER A 3 -3.77 14.26 19.71
CA SER A 3 -4.98 13.50 20.00
C SER A 3 -6.19 14.26 19.46
N LEU A 4 -6.97 13.61 18.60
CA LEU A 4 -8.27 14.11 18.12
C LEU A 4 -9.42 13.69 19.05
N LYS A 5 -9.09 13.12 20.21
CA LYS A 5 -10.09 12.65 21.16
C LYS A 5 -10.94 13.81 21.66
N ASN A 6 -12.24 13.59 21.72
CA ASN A 6 -13.29 14.55 22.08
C ASN A 6 -13.52 15.68 21.07
N GLU A 7 -12.89 15.65 19.89
CA GLU A 7 -13.17 16.61 18.84
C GLU A 7 -14.52 16.34 18.17
N LYS A 8 -15.21 17.42 17.83
CA LYS A 8 -16.50 17.38 17.13
C LYS A 8 -16.28 17.28 15.62
N VAL A 9 -17.06 16.41 15.00
CA VAL A 9 -16.99 16.12 13.57
C VAL A 9 -18.39 16.04 12.99
N CYS A 10 -18.49 16.31 11.69
CA CYS A 10 -19.70 16.10 10.91
C CYS A 10 -19.40 15.11 9.80
N HIS A 11 -20.14 14.00 9.76
CA HIS A 11 -20.08 13.01 8.69
C HIS A 11 -21.24 13.21 7.72
N LYS A 12 -20.96 13.15 6.41
CA LYS A 12 -21.96 13.40 5.35
C LYS A 12 -23.24 12.55 5.49
N SER A 13 -23.12 11.29 5.93
CA SER A 13 -24.25 10.35 6.08
C SER A 13 -24.75 10.17 7.51
N PHE A 14 -23.94 10.47 8.52
CA PHE A 14 -24.25 10.13 9.92
C PHE A 14 -24.42 11.38 10.80
N GLY A 15 -24.28 12.57 10.21
CA GLY A 15 -24.46 13.83 10.92
C GLY A 15 -23.33 14.11 11.91
N LYS A 16 -23.68 14.80 12.99
CA LYS A 16 -22.73 15.24 14.01
C LYS A 16 -22.27 14.07 14.87
N GLY A 17 -21.01 14.08 15.24
CA GLY A 17 -20.43 13.08 16.13
C GLY A 17 -19.23 13.62 16.88
N VAL A 18 -18.77 12.81 17.84
CA VAL A 18 -17.60 13.11 18.67
C VAL A 18 -16.62 11.94 18.56
N ILE A 19 -15.35 12.26 18.34
CA ILE A 19 -14.29 11.25 18.29
C ILE A 19 -14.05 10.72 19.71
N THR A 20 -14.26 9.43 19.94
CA THR A 20 -14.05 8.79 21.25
C THR A 20 -12.65 8.21 21.39
N GLU A 21 -12.08 7.73 20.30
CA GLU A 21 -10.74 7.15 20.24
C GLU A 21 -10.06 7.51 18.91
N ASN A 22 -8.76 7.79 18.96
CA ASN A 22 -7.97 8.06 17.77
C ASN A 22 -6.67 7.24 17.78
N ASN A 23 -6.48 6.45 16.72
CA ASN A 23 -5.27 5.70 16.43
C ASN A 23 -4.67 6.21 15.11
N PRO A 24 -3.37 5.93 14.84
CA PRO A 24 -2.73 6.35 13.59
C PRO A 24 -3.36 5.78 12.31
N LEU A 25 -4.13 4.69 12.41
CA LEU A 25 -4.77 4.03 11.27
C LEU A 25 -6.30 4.15 11.28
N LYS A 26 -6.90 4.42 12.45
CA LYS A 26 -8.35 4.33 12.65
C LYS A 26 -8.82 5.35 13.67
N ILE A 27 -10.00 5.91 13.45
CA ILE A 27 -10.70 6.73 14.43
C ILE A 27 -12.05 6.12 14.76
N LYS A 28 -12.48 6.25 16.01
CA LYS A 28 -13.79 5.83 16.47
C LYS A 28 -14.62 7.06 16.79
N ILE A 29 -15.85 7.11 16.28
CA ILE A 29 -16.75 8.26 16.36
C ILE A 29 -18.08 7.77 16.91
N GLN A 30 -18.56 8.43 17.96
CA GLN A 30 -19.95 8.31 18.43
C GLN A 30 -20.77 9.38 17.70
N PHE A 31 -21.74 8.98 16.88
CA PHE A 31 -22.66 9.91 16.24
C PHE A 31 -23.83 10.22 17.17
N SER A 32 -24.33 11.46 17.14
CA SER A 32 -25.43 11.87 18.01
C SER A 32 -26.74 11.16 17.66
N ASP A 33 -26.96 10.90 16.37
CA ASP A 33 -28.18 10.27 15.86
C ASP A 33 -28.15 8.73 15.94
N MET A 34 -27.06 8.16 16.48
CA MET A 34 -26.87 6.73 16.61
C MET A 34 -26.45 6.36 18.03
N ASN A 35 -27.00 5.29 18.60
CA ASN A 35 -26.55 4.76 19.89
C ASN A 35 -25.26 3.92 19.82
N GLU A 36 -24.55 3.95 18.69
CA GLU A 36 -23.39 3.11 18.42
C GLU A 36 -22.19 3.93 17.94
N THR A 37 -20.99 3.45 18.26
CA THR A 37 -19.74 3.99 17.70
C THR A 37 -19.42 3.36 16.36
N LYS A 38 -18.97 4.17 15.39
CA LYS A 38 -18.42 3.69 14.12
C LYS A 38 -16.93 3.91 14.03
N ILE A 39 -16.24 3.00 13.33
CA ILE A 39 -14.80 3.05 13.12
C ILE A 39 -14.52 3.39 11.66
N PHE A 40 -13.64 4.36 11.44
CA PHE A 40 -13.23 4.80 10.10
C PHE A 40 -11.72 4.76 9.95
N LEU A 41 -11.25 4.62 8.71
CA LEU A 41 -9.84 4.63 8.38
C LEU A 41 -9.29 6.06 8.39
N PHE A 42 -8.28 6.28 9.23
CA PHE A 42 -7.47 7.48 9.22
C PHE A 42 -6.33 7.33 8.22
N PRO A 43 -5.93 8.38 7.49
CA PRO A 43 -6.56 9.71 7.41
C PRO A 43 -7.66 9.82 6.34
N TYR A 44 -7.90 8.77 5.56
CA TYR A 44 -8.75 8.76 4.36
C TYR A 44 -10.19 9.24 4.58
N VAL A 45 -10.76 9.01 5.76
CA VAL A 45 -12.13 9.44 6.06
C VAL A 45 -12.30 10.96 6.01
N PHE A 46 -11.26 11.72 6.34
CA PHE A 46 -11.25 13.19 6.31
C PHE A 46 -11.20 13.77 4.90
N GLU A 47 -10.81 12.98 3.90
CA GLU A 47 -10.78 13.41 2.50
C GLU A 47 -12.17 13.35 1.86
N LYS A 48 -13.01 12.38 2.27
CA LYS A 48 -14.24 12.05 1.56
C LYS A 48 -15.54 12.41 2.27
N CYS A 49 -15.60 12.16 3.58
CA CYS A 49 -16.90 12.07 4.25
C CYS A 49 -16.96 12.70 5.63
N LEU A 50 -15.82 13.11 6.20
CA LEU A 50 -15.74 13.63 7.56
C LEU A 50 -15.06 15.00 7.61
N VAL A 51 -15.69 15.95 8.28
CA VAL A 51 -15.18 17.30 8.48
C VAL A 51 -15.12 17.59 9.97
N LEU A 52 -13.99 18.07 10.47
CA LEU A 52 -13.84 18.59 11.83
C LEU A 52 -14.47 19.98 11.92
N GLU A 53 -15.12 20.27 13.04
CA GLU A 53 -15.59 21.63 13.32
C GLU A 53 -14.40 22.61 13.50
N ASN A 54 -13.25 22.10 13.92
CA ASN A 54 -12.02 22.87 14.06
C ASN A 54 -11.22 22.90 12.75
N GLU A 55 -11.26 24.03 12.04
CA GLU A 55 -10.59 24.21 10.74
C GLU A 55 -9.07 24.01 10.81
N LYS A 56 -8.42 24.41 11.91
CA LYS A 56 -6.96 24.23 12.07
C LYS A 56 -6.61 22.75 12.14
N LEU A 57 -7.38 21.98 12.91
CA LEU A 57 -7.20 20.53 13.01
C LEU A 57 -7.56 19.82 11.70
N GLN A 58 -8.59 20.30 10.99
CA GLN A 58 -8.95 19.78 9.66
C GLN A 58 -7.77 19.92 8.69
N GLN A 59 -7.15 21.10 8.64
CA GLN A 59 -5.98 21.34 7.78
C GLN A 59 -4.77 20.49 8.16
N GLU A 60 -4.50 20.31 9.46
CA GLU A 60 -3.43 19.42 9.93
C GLU A 60 -3.69 17.95 9.52
N CYS A 61 -4.93 17.48 9.68
CA CYS A 61 -5.31 16.12 9.28
C CYS A 61 -5.19 15.92 7.76
N TYR A 62 -5.59 16.92 6.97
CA TYR A 62 -5.46 16.87 5.52
C TYR A 62 -3.99 16.82 5.08
N LYS A 63 -3.13 17.65 5.67
CA LYS A 63 -1.68 17.61 5.39
C LYS A 63 -1.07 16.25 5.72
N GLN A 64 -1.44 15.66 6.86
CA GLN A 64 -1.02 14.30 7.21
C GLN A 64 -1.56 13.25 6.22
N ALA A 65 -2.79 13.43 5.72
CA ALA A 65 -3.36 12.55 4.71
C ALA A 65 -2.54 12.50 3.44
N VAL A 66 -2.17 13.67 2.93
CA VAL A 66 -1.33 13.81 1.74
C VAL A 66 0.04 13.16 1.97
N GLN A 67 0.70 13.44 3.09
CA GLN A 67 2.01 12.85 3.40
C GLN A 67 1.99 11.32 3.46
N ILE A 68 1.01 10.74 4.17
CA ILE A 68 0.87 9.29 4.28
C ILE A 68 0.58 8.65 2.92
N LYS A 69 -0.20 9.33 2.07
CA LYS A 69 -0.49 8.87 0.72
C LYS A 69 0.76 8.85 -0.15
N GLU A 70 1.51 9.94 -0.18
CA GLU A 70 2.77 10.05 -0.94
C GLU A 70 3.80 9.00 -0.50
N GLU A 71 3.95 8.79 0.82
CA GLU A 71 4.88 7.79 1.34
C GLU A 71 4.45 6.36 0.96
N ARG A 72 3.15 6.06 1.00
CA ARG A 72 2.63 4.77 0.54
C ARG A 72 2.82 4.56 -0.96
N GLU A 73 2.59 5.59 -1.77
CA GLU A 73 2.80 5.54 -3.22
C GLU A 73 4.28 5.28 -3.55
N LYS A 74 5.21 5.93 -2.83
CA LYS A 74 6.65 5.65 -2.98
C LYS A 74 7.00 4.22 -2.62
N ILE A 75 6.53 3.72 -1.48
CA ILE A 75 6.77 2.33 -1.05
C ILE A 75 6.18 1.33 -2.06
N GLU A 76 5.00 1.61 -2.62
CA GLU A 76 4.39 0.74 -3.62
C GLU A 76 5.19 0.75 -4.93
N GLU A 77 5.67 1.91 -5.37
CA GLU A 77 6.52 2.04 -6.56
C GLU A 77 7.86 1.31 -6.38
N GLU A 78 8.52 1.47 -5.23
CA GLU A 78 9.75 0.74 -4.90
C GLU A 78 9.55 -0.78 -4.95
N LYS A 79 8.44 -1.27 -4.39
CA LYS A 79 8.08 -2.70 -4.46
C LYS A 79 7.85 -3.16 -5.89
N ARG A 80 7.21 -2.34 -6.74
CA ARG A 80 7.01 -2.67 -8.16
C ARG A 80 8.34 -2.75 -8.90
N ILE A 81 9.26 -1.83 -8.64
CA ILE A 81 10.60 -1.82 -9.22
C ILE A 81 11.37 -3.07 -8.79
N GLU A 82 11.37 -3.40 -7.50
CA GLU A 82 12.04 -4.58 -6.96
C GLU A 82 11.49 -5.88 -7.56
N GLN A 83 10.16 -6.00 -7.66
CA GLN A 83 9.51 -7.16 -8.29
C GLN A 83 9.90 -7.31 -9.76
N LYS A 84 9.95 -6.20 -10.50
CA LYS A 84 10.36 -6.19 -11.91
C LYS A 84 11.81 -6.62 -12.07
N GLN A 85 12.71 -6.11 -11.22
CA GLN A 85 14.13 -6.50 -11.23
C GLN A 85 14.30 -8.00 -10.91
N ALA A 86 13.60 -8.50 -9.91
CA ALA A 86 13.62 -9.92 -9.56
C ALA A 86 13.11 -10.81 -10.71
N GLU A 87 12.07 -10.37 -11.41
CA GLU A 87 11.55 -11.09 -12.57
C GLU A 87 12.55 -11.08 -13.75
N ASP A 88 13.15 -9.94 -14.04
CA ASP A 88 14.15 -9.80 -15.12
C ASP A 88 15.38 -10.68 -14.85
N LEU A 89 15.87 -10.72 -13.60
CA LEU A 89 16.96 -11.61 -13.21
C LEU A 89 16.60 -13.08 -13.42
N ARG A 90 15.41 -13.51 -12.99
CA ARG A 90 14.91 -14.87 -13.22
C ARG A 90 14.83 -15.20 -14.71
N ARG A 91 14.36 -14.26 -15.54
CA ARG A 91 14.29 -14.45 -17.00
C ARG A 91 15.69 -14.64 -17.61
N ILE A 92 16.68 -13.87 -17.16
CA ILE A 92 18.08 -13.99 -17.62
C ILE A 92 18.66 -15.34 -17.23
N GLU A 93 18.45 -15.80 -16.00
CA GLU A 93 18.93 -17.10 -15.52
C GLU A 93 18.34 -18.26 -16.31
N ILE A 94 17.02 -18.26 -16.54
CA ILE A 94 16.34 -19.26 -17.37
C ILE A 94 16.94 -19.28 -18.78
N ARG A 95 17.19 -18.10 -19.38
CA ARG A 95 17.79 -18.00 -20.71
C ARG A 95 19.21 -18.56 -20.74
N LYS A 96 20.03 -18.25 -19.73
CA LYS A 96 21.39 -18.80 -19.60
C LYS A 96 21.36 -20.32 -19.44
N ALA A 97 20.49 -20.86 -18.59
CA ALA A 97 20.33 -22.30 -18.37
C ALA A 97 19.92 -23.02 -19.67
N LYS A 98 18.97 -22.47 -20.43
CA LYS A 98 18.57 -23.01 -21.74
C LYS A 98 19.73 -23.03 -22.74
N LEU A 99 20.51 -21.96 -22.81
CA LEU A 99 21.70 -21.89 -23.68
C LEU A 99 22.79 -22.87 -23.26
N ALA A 100 23.03 -23.05 -21.96
CA ALA A 100 23.98 -24.03 -21.46
C ALA A 100 23.55 -25.47 -21.80
N LEU A 101 22.25 -25.78 -21.64
CA LEU A 101 21.70 -27.09 -21.98
C LEU A 101 21.82 -27.39 -23.48
N THR A 102 21.52 -26.43 -24.35
CA THR A 102 21.67 -26.62 -25.81
C THR A 102 23.13 -26.80 -26.22
N LYS A 103 24.06 -26.04 -25.63
CA LYS A 103 25.51 -26.23 -25.84
C LYS A 103 25.97 -27.63 -25.39
N LYS A 104 25.55 -28.08 -24.20
CA LYS A 104 25.87 -29.43 -23.70
C LYS A 104 25.34 -30.53 -24.63
N LYS A 105 24.07 -30.45 -25.03
CA LYS A 105 23.46 -31.40 -25.99
C LYS A 105 24.22 -31.46 -27.31
N ARG A 106 24.67 -30.32 -27.84
CA ARG A 106 25.49 -30.25 -29.07
C ARG A 106 26.85 -30.91 -28.87
N ALA A 107 27.53 -30.64 -27.77
CA ALA A 107 28.82 -31.27 -27.45
C ALA A 107 28.70 -32.79 -27.30
N ASP A 108 27.67 -33.27 -26.61
CA ASP A 108 27.39 -34.70 -26.43
C ASP A 108 27.10 -35.40 -27.77
N ALA A 109 26.36 -34.74 -28.68
CA ALA A 109 26.08 -35.27 -30.02
C ALA A 109 27.37 -35.40 -30.86
N VAL A 110 28.24 -34.37 -30.84
CA VAL A 110 29.54 -34.40 -31.54
C VAL A 110 30.43 -35.51 -30.98
N ARG A 111 30.47 -35.70 -29.67
CA ARG A 111 31.25 -36.77 -29.03
C ARG A 111 30.76 -38.16 -29.46
N LYS A 112 29.45 -38.39 -29.52
CA LYS A 112 28.88 -39.66 -29.98
C LYS A 112 29.23 -39.96 -31.44
N LEU A 113 29.21 -38.97 -32.32
CA LEU A 113 29.58 -39.14 -33.73
C LEU A 113 31.06 -39.52 -33.91
N LYS A 114 31.96 -38.98 -33.08
CA LYS A 114 33.40 -39.30 -33.13
C LYS A 114 33.78 -40.68 -32.59
N VAL A 115 32.91 -41.32 -31.81
CA VAL A 115 33.17 -42.67 -31.25
C VAL A 115 32.70 -43.79 -32.18
N THR A 116 31.87 -43.46 -33.19
CA THR A 116 31.27 -44.41 -34.12
C THR A 116 32.04 -44.53 -35.46
N VAL A 117 33.14 -43.78 -35.62
CA VAL A 117 34.05 -43.82 -36.80
C VAL A 117 35.40 -44.31 -36.32
#